data_AF-A0A0G1S6Y0-F1
#
_entry.id   AF-A0A0G1S6Y0-F1
#
_cell.length_a   1.000
_cell.length_b   1.000
_cell.length_c   1.000
_cell.angle_alpha   90.00
_cell.angle_beta   90.00
_cell.angle_gamma   90.00
#
_symmetry.space_group_name_H-M   'P 1'
#
loop_
_entity.id
_entity.type
_entity.pdbx_description
1 polymer ?
#
loop_
_entity_poly.entity_id
_entity_poly.type
_entity_poly.pdbx_seq_one_letter_code
_entity_poly.pdbx_strand_id
1 'polypeptide(L)'
;MNTRKYVTLAVILNISLLSAQFWLSSRRATDGDTLSVMEQELSAVGMENYRLKSDIYTLSSTQSVLQSAAALNFVPAKTSYLTPLPVAQAHSTANTGQP
;
A
#
# COMPACT_ATOMS: atom_id res chain seq x y z
N MET A 1 -55.78 11.11 -34.73
CA MET A 1 -54.53 11.89 -34.83
C MET A 1 -53.69 11.94 -33.55
N ASN A 2 -54.11 11.26 -32.46
CA ASN A 2 -53.45 11.38 -31.14
C ASN A 2 -52.44 10.26 -30.85
N THR A 3 -52.66 9.06 -31.39
CA THR A 3 -51.80 7.89 -31.16
C THR A 3 -50.35 8.12 -31.60
N ARG A 4 -50.14 8.79 -32.74
CA ARG A 4 -48.79 9.16 -33.21
C ARG A 4 -48.08 10.09 -32.22
N LYS A 5 -48.80 11.06 -31.65
CA LYS A 5 -48.23 11.99 -30.65
C LYS A 5 -47.82 11.26 -29.36
N TYR A 6 -48.64 10.31 -28.90
CA TYR A 6 -48.31 9.48 -27.73
C TYR A 6 -47.12 8.56 -27.98
N VAL A 7 -47.02 7.95 -29.16
CA VAL A 7 -45.87 7.14 -29.53
C VAL A 7 -44.60 7.98 -29.58
N THR A 8 -44.63 9.17 -30.19
CA THR A 8 -43.48 10.08 -30.21
C THR A 8 -43.06 10.52 -28.81
N LEU A 9 -44.03 10.85 -27.94
CA LEU A 9 -43.77 11.17 -26.53
C LEU A 9 -43.13 10.00 -25.78
N ALA A 10 -43.63 8.78 -25.97
CA ALA A 10 -43.07 7.59 -25.36
C ALA A 10 -41.62 7.33 -25.80
N VAL A 11 -41.32 7.54 -27.08
CA VAL A 11 -39.94 7.41 -27.61
C VAL A 11 -39.01 8.45 -27.01
N ILE A 12 -39.42 9.73 -26.99
CA ILE A 12 -38.62 10.81 -26.39
C ILE A 12 -38.35 10.52 -24.91
N LEU A 13 -39.38 10.11 -24.17
CA LEU A 13 -39.25 9.77 -22.76
C LEU A 13 -38.25 8.62 -22.55
N ASN A 14 -38.33 7.54 -23.33
CA ASN A 14 -37.40 6.43 -23.23
C ASN A 14 -35.96 6.84 -23.55
N ILE A 15 -35.75 7.64 -24.60
CA ILE A 15 -34.41 8.14 -24.95
C ILE A 15 -33.86 9.01 -23.81
N SER A 16 -34.69 9.88 -23.22
CA SER A 16 -34.26 10.74 -22.11
C SER A 16 -33.88 9.93 -20.86
N LEU A 17 -34.64 8.87 -20.54
CA LEU A 17 -34.36 7.96 -19.44
C LEU A 17 -33.06 7.17 -19.68
N LEU A 18 -32.85 6.66 -20.89
CA LEU A 18 -31.63 5.94 -21.25
C LEU A 18 -30.39 6.83 -21.15
N SER A 19 -30.47 8.06 -21.67
CA SER A 19 -29.38 9.03 -21.58
C SER A 19 -29.05 9.40 -20.13
N ALA A 20 -30.07 9.59 -19.30
CA ALA A 20 -29.88 9.87 -17.87
C ALA A 20 -29.22 8.68 -17.14
N GLN A 21 -29.65 7.45 -17.43
CA GLN A 21 -29.06 6.24 -16.85
C GLN A 21 -27.59 6.07 -17.27
N PHE A 22 -27.29 6.28 -18.56
CA PHE A 22 -25.92 6.21 -19.07
C PHE A 22 -25.02 7.24 -18.39
N TRP A 23 -25.46 8.49 -18.30
CA TRP A 23 -24.69 9.55 -17.65
C TRP A 23 -24.45 9.26 -16.17
N LEU A 24 -25.48 8.80 -15.44
CA LEU A 24 -25.36 8.47 -14.03
C LEU A 24 -24.42 7.28 -13.80
N SER A 25 -24.50 6.26 -14.66
CA SER A 25 -23.62 5.10 -14.61
C SER A 25 -22.16 5.48 -14.89
N SER A 26 -21.93 6.29 -15.92
CA SER A 26 -20.59 6.77 -16.27
C SER A 26 -19.98 7.59 -15.14
N ARG A 27 -20.77 8.49 -14.52
CA ARG A 27 -20.28 9.32 -13.42
C ARG A 27 -19.96 8.50 -12.18
N ARG A 28 -20.81 7.54 -11.82
CA ARG A 28 -20.54 6.62 -10.71
C ARG A 28 -19.30 5.78 -10.93
N ALA A 29 -19.05 5.32 -12.16
CA ALA A 29 -17.83 4.58 -12.48
C ALA A 29 -16.58 5.45 -12.26
N THR A 30 -16.59 6.69 -12.78
CA THR A 30 -15.48 7.65 -12.59
C THR A 30 -15.28 8.02 -11.12
N ASP A 31 -16.37 8.29 -10.39
CA ASP A 31 -16.30 8.60 -8.96
C ASP A 31 -15.77 7.39 -8.16
N GLY A 32 -16.11 6.17 -8.55
CA GLY A 32 -15.58 4.93 -7.96
C GLY A 32 -14.08 4.74 -8.20
N ASP A 33 -13.63 4.97 -9.44
CA ASP A 33 -12.20 4.87 -9.79
C ASP A 33 -11.37 5.90 -9.03
N THR A 34 -11.83 7.15 -8.97
CA THR A 34 -11.14 8.21 -8.22
C THR A 34 -11.08 7.92 -6.72
N LEU A 35 -12.16 7.41 -6.14
CA LEU A 35 -12.17 6.99 -4.73
C LEU A 35 -11.18 5.85 -4.49
N SER A 36 -11.14 4.85 -5.36
CA SER A 36 -10.21 3.73 -5.25
C SER A 36 -8.74 4.17 -5.31
N VAL A 37 -8.42 5.13 -6.19
CA VAL A 37 -7.06 5.69 -6.28
C VAL A 37 -6.72 6.45 -5.00
N MET A 38 -7.63 7.27 -4.48
CA MET A 38 -7.43 8.00 -3.23
C MET A 38 -7.22 7.07 -2.02
N GLU A 39 -7.98 5.97 -1.93
CA GLU A 39 -7.82 4.97 -0.88
C GLU A 39 -6.45 4.28 -0.96
N GLN A 40 -5.98 3.99 -2.18
CA GLN A 40 -4.68 3.38 -2.40
C GLN A 40 -3.54 4.34 -2.00
N GLU A 41 -3.62 5.62 -2.38
CA GLU A 41 -2.65 6.63 -1.99
C GLU A 41 -2.62 6.83 -0.47
N LEU A 42 -3.79 6.89 0.17
CA LEU A 42 -3.89 7.00 1.63
C LEU A 42 -3.24 5.80 2.34
N SER A 43 -3.46 4.59 1.82
CA SER A 43 -2.83 3.37 2.34
C SER A 43 -1.30 3.43 2.22
N ALA A 44 -0.78 3.86 1.07
CA ALA A 44 0.66 4.00 0.84
C ALA A 44 1.30 5.02 1.81
N VAL A 45 0.68 6.20 1.96
CA VAL A 45 1.13 7.22 2.91
C VAL A 45 1.08 6.70 4.35
N GLY A 46 0.04 5.94 4.71
CA GLY A 46 -0.06 5.30 6.01
C GLY A 46 1.13 4.36 6.29
N MET A 47 1.44 3.46 5.35
CA MET A 47 2.59 2.55 5.48
C MET A 47 3.92 3.29 5.59
N GLU A 48 4.10 4.36 4.80
CA GLU A 48 5.32 5.18 4.88
C GLU A 48 5.45 5.87 6.25
N ASN A 49 4.34 6.36 6.81
CA ASN A 49 4.33 6.94 8.15
C ASN A 49 4.73 5.92 9.23
N TYR A 50 4.22 4.68 9.13
CA TYR A 50 4.64 3.59 10.02
C TYR A 50 6.13 3.27 9.89
N ARG A 51 6.64 3.21 8.65
CA ARG A 51 8.07 2.97 8.38
C ARG A 51 8.94 4.07 9.01
N LEU A 52 8.61 5.34 8.77
CA LEU A 52 9.33 6.48 9.32
C LEU A 52 9.32 6.49 10.85
N LYS A 53 8.19 6.16 11.49
CA LYS A 53 8.12 6.01 12.95
C LYS A 53 9.09 4.93 13.44
N SER A 54 9.10 3.76 12.79
CA SER A 54 10.02 2.68 13.14
C SER A 54 11.48 3.09 13.01
N ASP A 55 11.83 3.79 11.93
CA ASP A 55 13.19 4.31 11.69
C ASP A 55 13.60 5.30 12.80
N ILE A 56 12.69 6.21 13.18
CA ILE A 56 12.92 7.18 14.26
C ILE A 56 13.12 6.47 15.60
N TYR A 57 12.28 5.47 15.94
CA TYR A 57 12.44 4.71 17.18
C TYR A 57 13.77 3.97 17.23
N THR A 58 14.17 3.37 16.12
CA THR A 58 15.45 2.66 16.01
C THR A 58 16.61 3.63 16.21
N LEU A 59 16.59 4.76 15.52
CA LEU A 59 17.61 5.79 15.64
C LEU A 59 17.68 6.34 17.07
N SER A 60 16.55 6.69 17.67
CA SER A 60 16.47 7.17 19.04
C SER A 60 17.01 6.14 20.05
N SER A 61 16.65 4.85 19.87
CA SER A 61 17.16 3.77 20.70
C SER A 61 18.67 3.63 20.59
N THR A 62 19.23 3.59 19.37
CA THR A 62 20.68 3.51 19.16
C THR A 62 21.40 4.71 19.76
N GLN A 63 20.83 5.91 19.66
CA GLN A 63 21.42 7.11 20.23
C GLN A 63 21.38 7.09 21.76
N SER A 64 20.29 6.59 22.36
CA SER A 64 20.19 6.40 23.82
C SER A 64 21.23 5.39 24.32
N VAL A 65 21.46 4.30 23.59
CA VAL A 65 22.51 3.32 23.89
C VAL A 65 23.89 3.97 23.79
N LEU A 66 24.16 4.75 22.74
CA LEU A 66 25.43 5.45 22.56
C LEU A 66 25.69 6.47 23.68
N GLN A 67 24.67 7.22 24.10
CA GLN A 67 24.80 8.18 25.21
C GLN A 67 25.09 7.45 26.54
N SER A 68 24.40 6.34 26.79
CA SER A 68 24.62 5.53 27.99
C SER A 68 26.01 4.89 27.98
N ALA A 69 26.47 4.41 26.82
CA ALA A 69 27.80 3.86 26.64
C ALA A 69 28.89 4.93 26.86
N ALA A 70 28.70 6.13 26.32
CA ALA A 70 29.61 7.26 26.52
C ALA A 70 29.69 7.68 27.99
N ALA A 71 28.57 7.71 28.72
CA ALA A 71 28.55 7.99 30.15
C ALA A 71 29.33 6.94 30.98
N LEU A 72 29.41 5.71 30.49
CA LEU A 72 30.18 4.61 31.08
C LEU A 72 31.61 4.50 30.54
N ASN A 73 32.08 5.50 29.76
CA ASN A 73 33.39 5.51 29.08
C ASN A 73 33.64 4.34 28.12
N PHE A 74 32.58 3.70 27.61
CA PHE A 74 32.72 2.71 26.55
C PHE A 74 33.01 3.40 25.21
N VAL A 75 33.96 2.84 24.47
CA VAL A 75 34.37 3.32 23.14
C VAL A 75 33.82 2.35 22.08
N PRO A 76 33.31 2.85 20.94
CA PRO A 76 32.83 1.99 19.86
C PRO A 76 33.94 1.02 19.40
N ALA A 77 33.68 -0.28 19.52
CA ALA A 77 34.61 -1.29 19.02
C ALA A 77 34.64 -1.24 17.50
N LYS A 78 35.82 -1.05 16.91
CA LYS A 78 36.03 -1.27 15.47
C LYS A 78 36.03 -2.77 15.21
N THR A 79 34.90 -3.34 14.82
CA THR A 79 34.82 -4.74 14.42
C THR A 79 35.31 -4.88 12.99
N SER A 80 36.50 -5.46 12.83
CA SER A 80 36.97 -5.93 11.52
C SER A 80 36.35 -7.31 11.27
N TYR A 81 35.35 -7.39 10.41
CA TYR A 81 34.85 -8.68 9.94
C TYR A 81 35.77 -9.20 8.85
N LEU A 82 36.16 -10.48 8.93
CA LEU A 82 36.62 -11.20 7.75
C LEU A 82 35.37 -11.42 6.89
N THR A 83 35.34 -10.84 5.69
CA THR A 83 34.31 -11.17 4.70
C THR A 83 34.60 -12.55 4.12
N PRO A 84 33.60 -13.45 4.00
CA PRO A 84 32.19 -13.26 4.38
C PRO A 84 31.94 -13.41 5.89
N LEU A 85 30.95 -12.66 6.40
CA LEU A 85 30.45 -12.75 7.77
C LEU A 85 30.22 -14.24 8.13
N PRO A 86 30.77 -14.74 9.25
CA PRO A 86 30.51 -16.12 9.68
C PRO A 86 29.05 -16.23 10.11
N VAL A 87 28.18 -16.60 9.17
CA VAL A 87 26.81 -17.04 9.46
C VAL A 87 26.86 -18.54 9.76
N ALA A 88 26.32 -18.94 10.91
CA ALA A 88 26.10 -20.34 11.20
C ALA A 88 25.07 -20.88 10.19
N GLN A 89 25.54 -21.60 9.16
CA GLN A 89 24.63 -22.29 8.25
C GLN A 89 24.09 -23.53 8.96
N ALA A 90 22.78 -23.57 9.17
CA ALA A 90 22.09 -24.79 9.57
C ALA A 90 22.19 -25.79 8.41
N HIS A 91 23.07 -26.79 8.55
CA HIS A 91 23.18 -27.90 7.60
C HIS A 91 21.96 -28.81 7.75
N SER A 92 20.89 -28.54 7.00
CA SER A 92 19.74 -29.43 6.91
C SER A 92 20.07 -30.51 5.88
N THR A 93 20.47 -31.69 6.35
CA THR A 93 20.57 -32.90 5.52
C THR A 93 19.15 -33.32 5.10
N ALA A 94 18.66 -32.77 4.01
CA ALA A 94 17.50 -33.33 3.32
C ALA A 94 17.94 -34.65 2.67
N ASN A 95 17.68 -35.76 3.37
CA ASN A 95 17.80 -37.11 2.85
C ASN A 95 16.82 -37.28 1.68
N THR A 96 17.28 -37.05 0.46
CA THR A 96 16.55 -37.42 -0.75
C THR A 96 16.65 -38.94 -0.91
N GLY A 97 15.77 -39.66 -0.23
CA GLY A 97 15.39 -41.01 -0.62
C GLY A 97 14.82 -40.96 -2.03
N GLN A 98 15.62 -41.39 -3.02
CA GLN A 98 15.13 -41.72 -4.35
C GLN A 98 14.32 -43.02 -4.28
N PRO A 99 13.31 -43.17 -5.17
CA PRO A 99 12.40 -44.32 -5.22
C PRO A 99 13.08 -45.63 -5.61
#